data_AF-A0A485K557-F1
#
_entry.id   AF-A0A485K557-F1
#
_cell.length_a   1.000
_cell.length_b   1.000
_cell.length_c   1.000
_cell.angle_alpha   90.00
_cell.angle_beta   90.00
_cell.angle_gamma   90.00
#
_symmetry.space_group_name_H-M   'P 1'
#
loop_
_entity.id
_entity.type
_entity.pdbx_description
1 polymer ?
#
loop_
_entity_poly.entity_id
_entity_poly.type
_entity_poly.pdbx_seq_one_letter_code
_entity_poly.pdbx_strand_id
1 'polypeptide(L)'
;MWQSYLVGLAMTAAAILAVVALRRFPFPADATIAPEPSVFLLAFRAALVVLYCVSLAGFSGLPTTWVFYTIWNFALQTFYFARAVKYQWCHNDTLPLSREGRSLAILFDVCFSVSFLVSAAFWIFRHDVLPSGPAIVLDWNTCLQHAGNTVFLIVEFSFNGHCVRVSSLGYVVLLPLVYGIVSWIGHETWRKGYWAYAFLDMADPFSPLWYLGVCLAHAAILVGAIQLSKLKWRLRPTKSLLTDVHTPTGYDILTHVGVAFPTRSIFEKYLVLFGVQRDPSDAVVVPEPSVYLIVYRAGLFVLFCVSLFGFTGLPDTLSYYTTWNFALQTIYFAWAIKVQWQRQHIANDVIKITTEDRILSTFFDVVFSVSFLVCLVFWTIVFPSDSTITICWTEVLHHGGNCVLLVIEFALSGRTVRISSLGYTLLLPLIFGVFSWIGHETFQQGFWAYSFLDISNTLSPALYLGVCLIHTVFLFGAIGLSKLKWRFRSPADTVTVDTPDMYIQQI
;
A
#
# COMPACT_ATOMS: atom_id res chain seq x y z
N MET A 1 -27.07 -14.51 -5.71
CA MET A 1 -26.50 -14.03 -4.43
C MET A 1 -25.27 -14.84 -3.99
N TRP A 2 -25.21 -16.16 -4.16
CA TRP A 2 -24.01 -16.94 -3.79
C TRP A 2 -22.76 -16.57 -4.60
N GLN A 3 -22.93 -16.13 -5.85
CA GLN A 3 -21.84 -15.71 -6.73
C GLN A 3 -21.01 -14.57 -6.12
N SER A 4 -21.67 -13.58 -5.51
CA SER A 4 -21.02 -12.43 -4.87
C SER A 4 -20.12 -12.85 -3.71
N TYR A 5 -20.56 -13.80 -2.89
CA TYR A 5 -19.73 -14.34 -1.81
C TYR A 5 -18.51 -15.10 -2.34
N LEU A 6 -18.67 -15.89 -3.41
CA LEU A 6 -17.54 -16.60 -4.00
C LEU A 6 -16.53 -15.68 -4.69
N VAL A 7 -17.01 -14.68 -5.43
CA VAL A 7 -16.11 -13.67 -6.03
C VAL A 7 -15.39 -12.90 -4.92
N GLY A 8 -16.10 -12.46 -3.88
CA GLY A 8 -15.49 -11.80 -2.72
C GLY A 8 -14.43 -12.67 -2.04
N LEU A 9 -14.71 -13.97 -1.84
CA LEU A 9 -13.75 -14.92 -1.29
C LEU A 9 -12.54 -15.12 -2.22
N ALA A 10 -12.76 -15.29 -3.52
CA ALA A 10 -11.70 -15.47 -4.51
C ALA A 10 -10.79 -14.24 -4.61
N MET A 11 -11.38 -13.03 -4.64
CA MET A 11 -10.63 -11.77 -4.63
C MET A 11 -9.86 -11.57 -3.33
N THR A 12 -10.43 -11.94 -2.19
CA THR A 12 -9.73 -11.89 -0.89
C THR A 12 -8.56 -12.87 -0.86
N ALA A 13 -8.74 -14.10 -1.33
CA ALA A 13 -7.68 -15.08 -1.43
C ALA A 13 -6.56 -14.60 -2.37
N ALA A 14 -6.91 -14.06 -3.54
CA ALA A 14 -5.96 -13.48 -4.48
C ALA A 14 -5.22 -12.27 -3.88
N ALA A 15 -5.88 -11.42 -3.10
CA ALA A 15 -5.26 -10.31 -2.40
C ALA A 15 -4.27 -10.78 -1.33
N ILE A 16 -4.63 -11.80 -0.55
CA ILE A 16 -3.73 -12.44 0.42
C ILE A 16 -2.50 -13.01 -0.31
N LEU A 17 -2.70 -13.73 -1.41
CA LEU A 17 -1.59 -14.27 -2.21
C LEU A 17 -0.69 -13.17 -2.79
N ALA A 18 -1.28 -12.06 -3.26
CA ALA A 18 -0.52 -10.90 -3.73
C ALA A 18 0.32 -10.30 -2.59
N VAL A 19 -0.25 -10.11 -1.39
CA VAL A 19 0.48 -9.63 -0.21
C VAL A 19 1.58 -10.60 0.21
N VAL A 20 1.33 -11.90 0.19
CA VAL A 20 2.33 -12.93 0.48
C VAL A 20 3.47 -12.86 -0.55
N ALA A 21 3.16 -12.72 -1.84
CA ALA A 21 4.16 -12.56 -2.90
C ALA A 21 5.00 -11.28 -2.68
N LEU A 22 4.38 -10.16 -2.34
CA LEU A 22 5.07 -8.90 -2.01
C LEU A 22 6.01 -9.04 -0.80
N ARG A 23 5.61 -9.82 0.22
CA ARG A 23 6.44 -10.09 1.40
C ARG A 23 7.58 -11.05 1.10
N ARG A 24 7.32 -12.10 0.30
CA ARG A 24 8.29 -13.15 -0.04
C ARG A 24 9.35 -12.65 -1.03
N PHE A 25 8.96 -11.78 -1.94
CA PHE A 25 9.83 -11.18 -2.94
C PHE A 25 9.93 -9.67 -2.67
N PRO A 26 10.64 -9.26 -1.61
CA PRO A 26 10.85 -7.84 -1.32
C PRO A 26 11.55 -7.17 -2.50
N PHE A 27 11.49 -5.83 -2.52
CA PHE A 27 12.03 -5.00 -3.60
C PHE A 27 13.38 -5.55 -4.11
N PRO A 28 13.48 -5.95 -5.38
CA PRO A 28 14.65 -6.67 -5.87
C PRO A 28 15.90 -5.81 -5.73
N ALA A 29 16.84 -6.25 -4.89
CA ALA A 29 18.09 -5.55 -4.63
C ALA A 29 18.97 -5.50 -5.89
N ASP A 30 18.89 -6.53 -6.73
CA ASP A 30 19.81 -6.75 -7.87
C ASP A 30 19.19 -6.32 -9.21
N ALA A 31 18.28 -5.36 -9.16
CA ALA A 31 17.67 -4.81 -10.35
C ALA A 31 18.73 -4.08 -11.21
N THR A 32 19.24 -4.72 -12.25
CA THR A 32 20.05 -4.05 -13.27
C THR A 32 19.12 -3.57 -14.39
N ILE A 33 18.48 -2.41 -14.21
CA ILE A 33 18.25 -1.56 -15.39
C ILE A 33 19.55 -0.81 -15.54
N ALA A 34 20.48 -1.31 -16.34
CA ALA A 34 21.50 -0.41 -16.85
C ALA A 34 20.73 0.58 -17.74
N PRO A 35 20.65 1.88 -17.39
CA PRO A 35 20.24 2.86 -18.38
C PRO A 35 21.28 2.74 -19.48
N GLU A 36 20.90 2.18 -20.62
CA GLU A 36 21.71 2.34 -21.83
C GLU A 36 21.42 3.78 -22.27
N PRO A 37 22.39 4.72 -22.16
CA PRO A 37 22.18 6.11 -22.53
C PRO A 37 21.97 6.18 -24.04
N SER A 38 20.72 6.02 -24.45
CA SER A 38 20.30 5.97 -25.83
C SER A 38 19.39 7.16 -26.09
N VAL A 39 19.92 8.12 -26.87
CA VAL A 39 19.15 9.28 -27.35
C VAL A 39 17.92 8.82 -28.12
N PHE A 40 18.04 7.73 -28.88
CA PHE A 40 16.91 7.10 -29.56
C PHE A 40 15.83 6.67 -28.57
N LEU A 41 16.20 5.96 -27.49
CA LEU A 41 15.22 5.49 -26.50
C LEU A 41 14.56 6.65 -25.75
N LEU A 42 15.31 7.71 -25.44
CA LEU A 42 14.76 8.91 -24.82
C LEU A 42 13.73 9.60 -25.74
N ALA A 43 14.09 9.80 -27.01
CA ALA A 43 13.21 10.41 -28.00
C ALA A 43 11.95 9.55 -28.25
N PHE A 44 12.11 8.23 -28.32
CA PHE A 44 11.01 7.28 -28.44
C PHE A 44 10.04 7.40 -27.26
N ARG A 45 10.54 7.38 -26.01
CA ARG A 45 9.71 7.52 -24.81
C ARG A 45 9.00 8.87 -24.77
N ALA A 46 9.68 9.96 -25.12
CA ALA A 46 9.07 11.29 -25.17
C ALA A 46 7.95 11.37 -26.22
N ALA A 47 8.16 10.80 -27.41
CA ALA A 47 7.13 10.72 -28.44
C ALA A 47 5.91 9.91 -27.98
N LEU A 48 6.11 8.80 -27.26
CA LEU A 48 5.01 8.01 -26.71
C LEU A 48 4.23 8.73 -25.62
N VAL A 49 4.89 9.51 -24.76
CA VAL A 49 4.19 10.37 -23.78
C VAL A 49 3.24 11.32 -24.51
N VAL A 50 3.73 12.01 -25.56
CA VAL A 50 2.89 12.95 -26.33
C VAL A 50 1.74 12.20 -27.00
N LEU A 51 2.03 11.10 -27.70
CA LEU A 51 1.01 10.28 -28.37
C LEU A 51 -0.08 9.81 -27.39
N TYR A 52 0.31 9.31 -26.22
CA TYR A 52 -0.63 8.77 -25.25
C TYR A 52 -1.43 9.86 -24.56
N CYS A 53 -0.81 11.01 -24.24
CA CYS A 53 -1.54 12.17 -23.73
C CYS A 53 -2.58 12.69 -24.73
N VAL A 54 -2.22 12.78 -26.02
CA VAL A 54 -3.18 13.17 -27.08
C VAL A 54 -4.30 12.15 -27.22
N SER A 55 -3.98 10.86 -27.22
CA SER A 55 -4.98 9.79 -27.28
C SER A 55 -5.92 9.83 -26.07
N LEU A 56 -5.39 10.00 -24.85
CA LEU A 56 -6.17 10.16 -23.61
C LEU A 56 -7.05 11.42 -23.61
N ALA A 57 -6.54 12.55 -24.10
CA ALA A 57 -7.31 13.79 -24.23
C ALA A 57 -8.42 13.69 -25.28
N GLY A 58 -8.23 12.85 -26.30
CA GLY A 58 -9.24 12.56 -27.32
C GLY A 58 -10.47 11.81 -26.79
N PHE A 59 -10.45 11.28 -25.57
CA PHE A 59 -11.63 10.71 -24.92
C PHE A 59 -12.52 11.82 -24.36
N SER A 60 -13.46 12.29 -25.17
CA SER A 60 -14.45 13.33 -24.80
C SER A 60 -15.49 12.87 -23.76
N GLY A 61 -15.46 11.60 -23.35
CA GLY A 61 -16.41 10.99 -22.42
C GLY A 61 -15.96 10.95 -20.96
N LEU A 62 -15.01 11.77 -20.53
CA LEU A 62 -14.60 11.83 -19.12
C LEU A 62 -15.77 12.36 -18.28
N PRO A 63 -16.34 11.57 -17.33
CA PRO A 63 -15.73 10.48 -16.56
C PRO A 63 -16.16 9.04 -16.92
N THR A 64 -17.09 8.82 -17.85
CA THR A 64 -17.64 7.50 -18.18
C THR A 64 -16.63 6.55 -18.79
N THR A 65 -15.58 7.05 -19.46
CA THR A 65 -14.53 6.21 -20.06
C THR A 65 -13.54 5.62 -19.05
N TRP A 66 -13.37 6.22 -17.87
CA TRP A 66 -12.46 5.70 -16.83
C TRP A 66 -12.92 4.37 -16.19
N VAL A 67 -14.12 3.89 -16.54
CA VAL A 67 -14.64 2.62 -16.04
C VAL A 67 -13.99 1.41 -16.73
N PHE A 68 -13.34 1.60 -17.87
CA PHE A 68 -12.73 0.53 -18.65
C PHE A 68 -11.29 0.24 -18.20
N TYR A 69 -10.97 -1.04 -17.99
CA TYR A 69 -9.63 -1.50 -17.62
C TYR A 69 -8.57 -1.14 -18.68
N THR A 70 -8.97 -1.04 -19.94
CA THR A 70 -8.10 -0.61 -21.04
C THR A 70 -7.59 0.81 -20.86
N ILE A 71 -8.44 1.72 -20.37
CA ILE A 71 -8.06 3.10 -20.05
C ILE A 71 -7.11 3.13 -18.86
N TRP A 72 -7.30 2.27 -17.85
CA TRP A 72 -6.38 2.14 -16.72
C TRP A 72 -5.00 1.66 -17.16
N ASN A 73 -4.94 0.62 -18.00
CA ASN A 73 -3.70 0.14 -18.61
C ASN A 73 -3.00 1.25 -19.39
N PHE A 74 -3.73 1.95 -20.26
CA PHE A 74 -3.16 3.00 -21.10
C PHE A 74 -2.66 4.22 -20.30
N ALA A 75 -3.40 4.63 -19.25
CA ALA A 75 -2.96 5.67 -18.32
C ALA A 75 -1.71 5.24 -17.53
N LEU A 76 -1.65 3.98 -17.07
CA LEU A 76 -0.49 3.45 -16.35
C LEU A 76 0.77 3.44 -17.24
N GLN A 77 0.62 3.09 -18.51
CA GLN A 77 1.71 3.16 -19.48
C GLN A 77 2.14 4.60 -19.79
N THR A 78 1.20 5.54 -19.86
CA THR A 78 1.51 6.97 -20.00
C THR A 78 2.37 7.45 -18.85
N PHE A 79 1.97 7.08 -17.62
CA PHE A 79 2.73 7.38 -16.41
C PHE A 79 4.10 6.72 -16.39
N TYR A 80 4.20 5.46 -16.85
CA TYR A 80 5.47 4.77 -17.02
C TYR A 80 6.42 5.52 -17.95
N PHE A 81 5.99 5.86 -19.16
CA PHE A 81 6.85 6.54 -20.13
C PHE A 81 7.28 7.93 -19.65
N ALA A 82 6.38 8.69 -19.01
CA ALA A 82 6.72 9.98 -18.42
C ALA A 82 7.80 9.85 -17.33
N ARG A 83 7.67 8.84 -16.46
CA ARG A 83 8.69 8.55 -15.44
C ARG A 83 9.98 8.01 -16.05
N ALA A 84 9.93 7.25 -17.14
CA ALA A 84 11.10 6.74 -17.83
C ALA A 84 11.91 7.86 -18.49
N VAL A 85 11.24 8.85 -19.11
CA VAL A 85 11.88 10.07 -19.63
C VAL A 85 12.57 10.83 -18.50
N LYS A 86 11.85 11.13 -17.41
CA LYS A 86 12.43 11.82 -16.24
C LYS A 86 13.63 11.05 -15.70
N TYR A 87 13.49 9.74 -15.53
CA TYR A 87 14.52 8.90 -14.95
C TYR A 87 15.79 8.91 -15.80
N GLN A 88 15.67 8.71 -17.11
CA GLN A 88 16.81 8.72 -18.04
C GLN A 88 17.45 10.11 -18.14
N TRP A 89 16.64 11.19 -18.10
CA TRP A 89 17.15 12.55 -18.10
C TRP A 89 18.00 12.87 -16.85
N CYS A 90 17.53 12.43 -15.67
CA CYS A 90 18.21 12.70 -14.40
C CYS A 90 19.38 11.76 -14.11
N HIS A 91 19.41 10.56 -14.68
CA HIS A 91 20.39 9.51 -14.38
C HIS A 91 21.12 9.08 -15.66
N ASN A 92 21.79 10.03 -16.30
CA ASN A 92 22.53 9.78 -17.53
C ASN A 92 23.85 8.99 -17.29
N ASP A 93 24.28 8.90 -16.02
CA ASP A 93 25.50 8.20 -15.61
C ASP A 93 25.23 6.77 -15.13
N THR A 94 26.19 5.87 -15.34
CA THR A 94 26.18 4.46 -14.93
C THR A 94 26.36 4.32 -13.42
N LEU A 95 25.36 4.74 -12.66
CA LEU A 95 25.31 4.54 -11.20
C LEU A 95 24.46 3.30 -10.85
N PRO A 96 24.70 2.68 -9.69
CA PRO A 96 23.87 1.58 -9.20
C PRO A 96 22.40 2.00 -9.13
N LEU A 97 21.50 1.04 -9.40
CA LEU A 97 20.09 1.35 -9.60
C LEU A 97 19.48 2.01 -8.36
N SER A 98 19.04 3.26 -8.52
CA SER A 98 18.38 4.01 -7.46
C SER A 98 17.02 3.37 -7.10
N ARG A 99 16.47 3.75 -5.94
CA ARG A 99 15.12 3.32 -5.52
C ARG A 99 14.06 3.66 -6.58
N GLU A 100 14.23 4.81 -7.25
CA GLU A 100 13.35 5.22 -8.34
C GLU A 100 13.43 4.24 -9.51
N GLY A 101 14.64 3.87 -9.94
CA GLY A 101 14.85 2.89 -11.01
C GLY A 101 14.20 1.54 -10.70
N ARG A 102 14.32 1.07 -9.45
CA ARG A 102 13.64 -0.18 -9.03
C ARG A 102 12.12 -0.06 -9.13
N SER A 103 11.55 1.07 -8.73
CA SER A 103 10.10 1.29 -8.83
C SER A 103 9.63 1.37 -10.29
N LEU A 104 10.44 1.98 -11.16
CA LEU A 104 10.17 2.08 -12.60
C LEU A 104 10.22 0.70 -13.27
N ALA A 105 11.13 -0.17 -12.83
CA ALA A 105 11.24 -1.55 -13.28
C ALA A 105 9.97 -2.38 -12.98
N ILE A 106 9.42 -2.23 -11.77
CA ILE A 106 8.16 -2.89 -11.38
C ILE A 106 7.01 -2.34 -12.21
N LEU A 107 6.95 -1.01 -12.38
CA LEU A 107 5.92 -0.36 -13.18
C LEU A 107 5.94 -0.84 -14.63
N PHE A 108 7.13 -1.03 -15.21
CA PHE A 108 7.28 -1.64 -16.52
C PHE A 108 6.72 -3.07 -16.56
N ASP A 109 7.09 -3.92 -15.60
CA ASP A 109 6.63 -5.32 -15.55
C ASP A 109 5.09 -5.41 -15.52
N VAL A 110 4.45 -4.51 -14.76
CA VAL A 110 2.99 -4.39 -14.71
C VAL A 110 2.44 -3.92 -16.06
N CYS A 111 2.93 -2.81 -16.60
CA CYS A 111 2.50 -2.29 -17.90
C CYS A 111 2.64 -3.33 -19.02
N PHE A 112 3.79 -3.99 -19.08
CA PHE A 112 4.11 -5.01 -20.08
C PHE A 112 3.13 -6.17 -19.98
N SER A 113 2.96 -6.75 -18.80
CA SER A 113 2.08 -7.91 -18.60
C SER A 113 0.61 -7.57 -18.89
N VAL A 114 0.14 -6.42 -18.42
CA VAL A 114 -1.25 -5.99 -18.60
C VAL A 114 -1.54 -5.66 -20.07
N SER A 115 -0.60 -5.03 -20.79
CA SER A 115 -0.77 -4.73 -22.21
C SER A 115 -0.92 -5.99 -23.05
N PHE A 116 -0.10 -7.01 -22.82
CA PHE A 116 -0.25 -8.31 -23.49
C PHE A 116 -1.60 -8.96 -23.21
N LEU A 117 -2.06 -8.94 -21.96
CA LEU A 117 -3.35 -9.51 -21.61
C LEU A 117 -4.50 -8.74 -22.25
N VAL A 118 -4.51 -7.41 -22.17
CA VAL A 118 -5.56 -6.57 -22.79
C VAL A 118 -5.58 -6.75 -24.30
N SER A 119 -4.42 -6.83 -24.93
CA SER A 119 -4.28 -7.09 -26.36
C SER A 119 -4.82 -8.48 -26.71
N ALA A 120 -4.37 -9.53 -26.02
CA ALA A 120 -4.85 -10.89 -26.26
C ALA A 120 -6.36 -10.99 -26.04
N ALA A 121 -6.88 -10.43 -24.94
CA ALA A 121 -8.29 -10.49 -24.61
C ALA A 121 -9.16 -9.81 -25.67
N PHE A 122 -8.77 -8.61 -26.13
CA PHE A 122 -9.52 -7.88 -27.15
C PHE A 122 -9.52 -8.61 -28.49
N TRP A 123 -8.38 -9.15 -28.94
CA TRP A 123 -8.27 -9.75 -30.27
C TRP A 123 -8.73 -11.20 -30.34
N ILE A 124 -8.61 -11.98 -29.24
CA ILE A 124 -9.05 -13.37 -29.19
C ILE A 124 -10.55 -13.45 -28.89
N PHE A 125 -11.02 -12.71 -27.89
CA PHE A 125 -12.41 -12.82 -27.42
C PHE A 125 -13.30 -11.70 -27.93
N ARG A 126 -12.91 -11.04 -29.04
CA ARG A 126 -13.66 -9.91 -29.61
C ARG A 126 -15.15 -10.20 -29.78
N HIS A 127 -15.49 -11.44 -30.16
CA HIS A 127 -16.86 -11.86 -30.43
C HIS A 127 -17.64 -12.28 -29.18
N ASP A 128 -16.97 -12.67 -28.09
CA ASP A 128 -17.60 -13.24 -26.88
C ASP A 128 -17.59 -12.29 -25.68
N VAL A 129 -16.64 -11.35 -25.61
CA VAL A 129 -16.43 -10.46 -24.45
C VAL A 129 -17.16 -9.12 -24.57
N LEU A 130 -17.58 -8.75 -25.76
CA LEU A 130 -18.30 -7.50 -26.02
C LEU A 130 -19.74 -7.83 -26.38
N PRO A 131 -20.75 -7.21 -25.71
CA PRO A 131 -22.15 -7.47 -26.03
C PRO A 131 -22.39 -7.24 -27.51
N SER A 132 -23.32 -8.01 -28.10
CA SER A 132 -23.73 -8.06 -29.50
C SER A 132 -24.35 -6.75 -30.03
N GLY A 133 -23.73 -5.62 -29.72
CA GLY A 133 -24.02 -4.30 -30.24
C GLY A 133 -23.38 -4.07 -31.61
N PRO A 134 -23.60 -2.87 -32.20
CA PRO A 134 -23.08 -2.52 -33.51
C PRO A 134 -21.55 -2.71 -33.56
N ALA A 135 -21.05 -3.15 -34.71
CA ALA A 135 -19.65 -3.46 -34.94
C ALA A 135 -18.73 -2.41 -34.30
N ILE A 136 -17.85 -2.84 -33.38
CA ILE A 136 -16.84 -1.96 -32.77
C ILE A 136 -16.07 -1.29 -33.88
N VAL A 137 -16.18 0.04 -33.95
CA VAL A 137 -15.44 0.86 -34.89
C VAL A 137 -13.97 0.77 -34.51
N LEU A 138 -13.17 0.11 -35.35
CA LEU A 138 -11.72 0.06 -35.21
C LEU A 138 -11.13 1.40 -35.65
N ASP A 139 -11.37 2.43 -34.86
CA ASP A 139 -10.69 3.69 -35.01
C ASP A 139 -9.23 3.59 -34.56
N TRP A 140 -8.47 4.63 -34.88
CA TRP A 140 -7.05 4.70 -34.54
C TRP A 140 -6.79 4.52 -33.04
N ASN A 141 -7.60 5.14 -32.17
CA ASN A 141 -7.42 5.07 -30.73
C ASN A 141 -7.69 3.67 -30.18
N THR A 142 -8.70 2.98 -30.70
CA THR A 142 -9.03 1.60 -30.35
C THR A 142 -7.89 0.67 -30.73
N CYS A 143 -7.40 0.76 -31.97
CA CYS A 143 -6.24 -0.02 -32.41
C CYS A 143 -4.98 0.28 -31.59
N LEU A 144 -4.77 1.55 -31.23
CA LEU A 144 -3.64 1.97 -30.40
C LEU A 144 -3.71 1.39 -28.97
N GLN A 145 -4.89 1.37 -28.34
CA GLN A 145 -5.07 0.88 -26.97
C GLN A 145 -5.04 -0.65 -26.84
N HIS A 146 -5.42 -1.35 -27.91
CA HIS A 146 -5.58 -2.80 -27.90
C HIS A 146 -4.48 -3.55 -28.66
N ALA A 147 -3.62 -2.87 -29.41
CA ALA A 147 -2.48 -3.50 -30.11
C ALA A 147 -1.24 -2.62 -30.14
N GLY A 148 -1.39 -1.36 -30.56
CA GLY A 148 -0.26 -0.45 -30.79
C GLY A 148 0.60 -0.26 -29.54
N ASN A 149 -0.03 -0.11 -28.39
CA ASN A 149 0.64 0.02 -27.10
C ASN A 149 1.52 -1.19 -26.73
N THR A 150 1.05 -2.40 -27.01
CA THR A 150 1.83 -3.63 -26.81
C THR A 150 3.03 -3.67 -27.76
N VAL A 151 2.87 -3.28 -29.02
CA VAL A 151 3.98 -3.15 -29.97
C VAL A 151 5.02 -2.15 -29.45
N PHE A 152 4.59 -0.99 -28.96
CA PHE A 152 5.50 0.02 -28.40
C PHE A 152 6.24 -0.47 -27.15
N LEU A 153 5.57 -1.23 -26.28
CA LEU A 153 6.21 -1.86 -25.12
C LEU A 153 7.18 -2.96 -25.53
N ILE A 154 6.94 -3.70 -26.62
CA ILE A 154 7.90 -4.65 -27.19
C ILE A 154 9.14 -3.93 -27.74
N VAL A 155 8.96 -2.79 -28.40
CA VAL A 155 10.08 -1.94 -28.86
C VAL A 155 10.89 -1.45 -27.67
N GLU A 156 10.24 -0.82 -26.67
CA GLU A 156 10.88 -0.41 -25.42
C GLU A 156 11.64 -1.57 -24.77
N PHE A 157 10.99 -2.74 -24.65
CA PHE A 157 11.61 -3.94 -24.10
C PHE A 157 12.82 -4.41 -24.89
N SER A 158 12.80 -4.31 -26.22
CA SER A 158 13.88 -4.80 -27.07
C SER A 158 15.13 -3.93 -26.94
N PHE A 159 14.95 -2.62 -26.84
CA PHE A 159 16.04 -1.63 -26.80
C PHE A 159 16.51 -1.25 -25.41
N ASN A 160 15.81 -1.63 -24.35
CA ASN A 160 16.26 -1.40 -22.97
C ASN A 160 17.04 -2.60 -22.39
N GLY A 161 17.78 -2.40 -21.31
CA GLY A 161 18.46 -3.46 -20.56
C GLY A 161 17.56 -4.23 -19.58
N HIS A 162 16.25 -3.99 -19.60
CA HIS A 162 15.35 -4.48 -18.56
C HIS A 162 15.03 -5.99 -18.69
N CYS A 163 14.82 -6.63 -17.53
CA CYS A 163 14.41 -8.02 -17.39
C CYS A 163 13.12 -8.09 -16.57
N VAL A 164 12.12 -8.79 -17.08
CA VAL A 164 10.88 -9.05 -16.33
C VAL A 164 11.16 -10.10 -15.25
N ARG A 165 10.59 -9.88 -14.05
CA ARG A 165 10.92 -10.67 -12.84
C ARG A 165 9.70 -11.19 -12.11
N VAL A 166 9.90 -12.32 -11.43
CA VAL A 166 8.88 -12.95 -10.56
C VAL A 166 8.54 -12.08 -9.36
N SER A 167 9.46 -11.23 -8.89
CA SER A 167 9.20 -10.31 -7.79
C SER A 167 8.10 -9.28 -8.08
N SER A 168 7.77 -9.07 -9.36
CA SER A 168 6.67 -8.20 -9.78
C SER A 168 5.31 -8.88 -9.73
N LEU A 169 5.23 -10.19 -9.44
CA LEU A 169 3.98 -10.98 -9.44
C LEU A 169 2.91 -10.38 -8.52
N GLY A 170 3.29 -9.98 -7.30
CA GLY A 170 2.35 -9.37 -6.36
C GLY A 170 1.71 -8.10 -6.92
N TYR A 171 2.50 -7.24 -7.58
CA TYR A 171 2.00 -6.00 -8.19
C TYR A 171 1.14 -6.25 -9.43
N VAL A 172 1.55 -7.21 -10.26
CA VAL A 172 0.82 -7.61 -11.48
C VAL A 172 -0.57 -8.18 -11.16
N VAL A 173 -0.69 -8.96 -10.08
CA VAL A 173 -1.97 -9.52 -9.62
C VAL A 173 -2.78 -8.48 -8.83
N LEU A 174 -2.13 -7.55 -8.13
CA LEU A 174 -2.84 -6.52 -7.36
C LEU A 174 -3.64 -5.57 -8.25
N LEU A 175 -3.16 -5.23 -9.45
CA LEU A 175 -3.86 -4.29 -10.34
C LEU A 175 -5.29 -4.74 -10.72
N PRO A 176 -5.54 -5.96 -11.24
CA PRO A 176 -6.90 -6.40 -11.56
C PRO A 176 -7.78 -6.52 -10.31
N LEU A 177 -7.21 -6.79 -9.12
CA LEU A 177 -7.98 -6.79 -7.87
C LEU A 177 -8.48 -5.40 -7.50
N VAL A 178 -7.59 -4.39 -7.59
CA VAL A 178 -7.96 -2.99 -7.36
C VAL A 178 -9.02 -2.56 -8.38
N TYR A 179 -8.84 -2.90 -9.65
CA TYR A 179 -9.83 -2.60 -10.69
C TYR A 179 -11.18 -3.28 -10.42
N GLY A 180 -11.18 -4.55 -10.00
CA GLY A 180 -12.40 -5.27 -9.64
C GLY A 180 -13.15 -4.60 -8.49
N ILE A 181 -12.45 -4.21 -7.41
CA ILE A 181 -13.03 -3.49 -6.27
C ILE A 181 -13.63 -2.16 -6.73
N VAL A 182 -12.88 -1.36 -7.49
CA VAL A 182 -13.37 -0.07 -7.99
C VAL A 182 -14.55 -0.24 -8.94
N SER A 183 -14.56 -1.31 -9.74
CA SER A 183 -15.70 -1.65 -10.60
C SER A 183 -16.94 -1.98 -9.76
N TRP A 184 -16.81 -2.80 -8.71
CA TRP A 184 -17.93 -3.09 -7.82
C TRP A 184 -18.48 -1.83 -7.17
N ILE A 185 -17.60 -1.01 -6.59
CA ILE A 185 -17.98 0.28 -6.00
C ILE A 185 -18.72 1.11 -7.05
N GLY A 186 -18.14 1.28 -8.24
CA GLY A 186 -18.74 2.08 -9.29
C GLY A 186 -20.09 1.55 -9.76
N HIS A 187 -20.27 0.23 -9.86
CA HIS A 187 -21.53 -0.41 -10.24
C HIS A 187 -22.66 0.00 -9.30
N GLU A 188 -22.43 -0.12 -8.00
CA GLU A 188 -23.42 0.16 -6.94
C GLU A 188 -23.66 1.67 -6.73
N THR A 189 -22.68 2.52 -7.05
CA THR A 189 -22.75 3.95 -6.70
C THR A 189 -23.10 4.84 -7.89
N TRP A 190 -22.14 5.14 -8.77
CA TRP A 190 -22.30 6.17 -9.81
C TRP A 190 -22.65 5.62 -11.20
N ARG A 191 -22.51 4.31 -11.43
CA ARG A 191 -22.77 3.68 -12.73
C ARG A 191 -24.18 3.13 -12.88
N LYS A 192 -25.03 3.23 -11.85
CA LYS A 192 -26.45 2.84 -11.88
C LYS A 192 -26.67 1.43 -12.43
N GLY A 193 -25.90 0.45 -11.92
CA GLY A 193 -26.01 -0.95 -12.34
C GLY A 193 -25.27 -1.29 -13.64
N TYR A 194 -24.48 -0.37 -14.22
CA TYR A 194 -23.72 -0.64 -15.43
C TYR A 194 -22.37 -1.32 -15.15
N TRP A 195 -22.14 -2.46 -15.80
CA TRP A 195 -20.84 -3.14 -15.87
C TRP A 195 -20.08 -2.74 -17.14
N ALA A 196 -18.81 -2.38 -16.99
CA ALA A 196 -17.93 -2.07 -18.12
C ALA A 196 -17.63 -3.29 -19.01
N TYR A 197 -17.69 -4.49 -18.43
CA TYR A 197 -17.46 -5.75 -19.13
C TYR A 197 -18.48 -6.78 -18.66
N ALA A 198 -18.99 -7.60 -19.59
CA ALA A 198 -19.99 -8.63 -19.28
C ALA A 198 -19.48 -9.64 -18.25
N PHE A 199 -18.20 -10.01 -18.30
CA PHE A 199 -17.60 -10.95 -17.35
C PHE A 199 -17.49 -10.42 -15.91
N LEU A 200 -17.71 -9.12 -15.69
CA LEU A 200 -17.80 -8.55 -14.34
C LEU A 200 -19.20 -8.70 -13.73
N ASP A 201 -20.21 -8.99 -14.54
CA ASP A 201 -21.60 -9.09 -14.10
C ASP A 201 -21.81 -10.29 -13.17
N MET A 202 -22.26 -9.99 -11.96
CA MET A 202 -22.50 -10.96 -10.90
C MET A 202 -23.75 -11.82 -11.14
N ALA A 203 -24.59 -11.43 -12.10
CA ALA A 203 -25.69 -12.25 -12.58
C ALA A 203 -25.21 -13.45 -13.42
N ASP A 204 -24.03 -13.36 -14.04
CA ASP A 204 -23.44 -14.48 -14.78
C ASP A 204 -23.02 -15.60 -13.80
N PRO A 205 -23.54 -16.84 -13.92
CA PRO A 205 -23.12 -17.96 -13.09
C PRO A 205 -21.63 -18.29 -13.20
N PHE A 206 -20.95 -17.88 -14.28
CA PHE A 206 -19.52 -18.06 -14.48
C PHE A 206 -18.66 -16.91 -13.95
N SER A 207 -19.26 -15.84 -13.39
CA SER A 207 -18.52 -14.71 -12.81
C SER A 207 -17.39 -15.13 -11.85
N PRO A 208 -17.53 -16.11 -10.92
CA PRO A 208 -16.40 -16.52 -10.08
C PRO A 208 -15.19 -17.02 -10.88
N LEU A 209 -15.43 -17.75 -11.98
CA LEU A 209 -14.36 -18.24 -12.86
C LEU A 209 -13.73 -17.11 -13.65
N TRP A 210 -14.48 -16.09 -14.07
CA TRP A 210 -13.92 -14.93 -14.75
C TRP A 210 -12.97 -14.13 -13.86
N TYR A 211 -13.36 -13.82 -12.62
CA TYR A 211 -12.50 -13.06 -11.70
C TYR A 211 -11.22 -13.83 -11.36
N LEU A 212 -11.34 -15.14 -11.09
CA LEU A 212 -10.18 -15.99 -10.86
C LEU A 212 -9.32 -16.11 -12.13
N GLY A 213 -9.95 -16.33 -13.28
CA GLY A 213 -9.31 -16.49 -14.58
C GLY A 213 -8.51 -15.26 -14.99
N VAL A 214 -9.03 -14.06 -14.77
CA VAL A 214 -8.30 -12.81 -15.02
C VAL A 214 -7.04 -12.73 -14.14
N CYS A 215 -7.12 -13.06 -12.85
CA CYS A 215 -5.95 -13.06 -11.97
C CYS A 215 -4.89 -14.09 -12.41
N LEU A 216 -5.32 -15.30 -12.78
CA LEU A 216 -4.44 -16.35 -13.28
C LEU A 216 -3.82 -15.99 -14.63
N ALA A 217 -4.57 -15.34 -15.52
CA ALA A 217 -4.08 -14.89 -16.82
C ALA A 217 -2.98 -13.83 -16.67
N HIS A 218 -3.12 -12.88 -15.73
CA HIS A 218 -2.04 -11.92 -15.41
C HIS A 218 -0.76 -12.63 -14.95
N ALA A 219 -0.89 -13.63 -14.06
CA ALA A 219 0.25 -14.42 -13.60
C ALA A 219 0.90 -15.22 -14.76
N ALA A 220 0.10 -15.84 -15.63
CA ALA A 220 0.58 -16.60 -16.78
C ALA A 220 1.32 -15.71 -17.79
N ILE A 221 0.78 -14.53 -18.10
CA ILE A 221 1.42 -13.56 -19.00
C ILE A 221 2.75 -13.05 -18.41
N LEU A 222 2.82 -12.81 -17.09
CA LEU A 222 4.08 -12.46 -16.44
C LEU A 222 5.14 -13.56 -16.60
N VAL A 223 4.74 -14.83 -16.43
CA VAL A 223 5.64 -15.98 -16.67
C VAL A 223 6.11 -15.99 -18.13
N GLY A 224 5.21 -15.76 -19.09
CA GLY A 224 5.58 -15.62 -20.50
C GLY A 224 6.59 -14.50 -20.75
N ALA A 225 6.39 -13.33 -20.14
CA ALA A 225 7.29 -12.19 -20.23
C ALA A 225 8.68 -12.46 -19.60
N ILE A 226 8.74 -13.27 -18.53
CA ILE A 226 10.01 -13.77 -17.97
C ILE A 226 10.73 -14.67 -18.98
N GLN A 227 10.02 -15.57 -19.67
CA GLN A 227 10.65 -16.40 -20.71
C GLN A 227 11.14 -15.55 -21.89
N LEU A 228 10.37 -14.52 -22.28
CA LEU A 228 10.78 -13.58 -23.32
C LEU A 228 12.06 -12.81 -22.90
N SER A 229 12.18 -12.45 -21.62
CA SER A 229 13.42 -11.87 -21.07
C SER A 229 14.60 -12.83 -21.21
N LYS A 230 14.43 -14.11 -20.85
CA LYS A 230 15.50 -15.10 -21.02
C LYS A 230 15.88 -15.27 -22.49
N LEU A 231 14.91 -15.27 -23.40
CA LEU A 231 15.16 -15.35 -24.84
C LEU A 231 15.93 -14.12 -25.34
N LYS A 232 15.48 -12.91 -24.99
CA LYS A 232 16.15 -11.65 -25.30
C LYS A 232 17.63 -11.68 -24.90
N TRP A 233 17.94 -12.17 -23.70
CA TRP A 233 19.33 -12.29 -23.23
C TRP A 233 20.16 -13.33 -23.97
N ARG A 234 19.55 -14.44 -24.37
CA ARG A 234 20.23 -15.45 -25.21
C ARG A 234 20.54 -14.92 -26.62
N LEU A 235 19.69 -14.03 -27.14
CA LEU A 235 19.82 -13.46 -28.48
C LEU A 235 20.71 -12.20 -28.52
N ARG A 236 21.00 -11.56 -27.38
CA ARG A 236 21.93 -10.43 -27.33
C ARG A 236 23.30 -10.93 -27.81
N PRO A 237 23.87 -10.35 -28.88
CA PRO A 237 25.18 -10.75 -29.36
C PRO A 237 26.18 -10.63 -28.22
N THR A 238 26.88 -11.71 -27.90
CA THR A 238 28.06 -11.72 -27.04
C THR A 238 29.18 -10.98 -27.77
N LYS A 239 29.03 -9.67 -28.00
CA LYS A 239 30.14 -8.85 -28.47
C LYS A 239 31.16 -8.83 -27.34
N SER A 240 32.16 -9.69 -27.50
CA SER A 240 33.44 -9.78 -26.79
C SER A 240 33.63 -8.79 -25.64
N LEU A 241 33.23 -9.19 -24.44
CA LEU A 241 33.84 -8.71 -23.18
C LEU A 241 35.27 -9.27 -23.00
N LEU A 242 36.01 -9.43 -24.10
CA LEU A 242 37.36 -9.98 -24.13
C LEU A 242 38.42 -8.93 -24.46
N THR A 243 38.07 -7.65 -24.60
CA THR A 243 39.05 -6.62 -24.97
C THR A 243 39.16 -5.41 -24.06
N ASP A 244 38.45 -5.28 -22.95
CA ASP A 244 38.79 -4.22 -22.01
C ASP A 244 38.47 -4.53 -20.55
N VAL A 245 39.46 -4.22 -19.71
CA VAL A 245 39.53 -4.28 -18.24
C VAL A 245 40.00 -5.60 -17.64
N HIS A 246 41.31 -5.63 -17.36
CA HIS A 246 42.01 -6.45 -16.37
C HIS A 246 41.24 -7.64 -15.79
N THR A 247 41.53 -8.83 -16.29
CA THR A 247 41.36 -10.09 -15.56
C THR A 247 42.13 -10.05 -14.24
N PRO A 248 41.47 -10.05 -13.06
CA PRO A 248 42.06 -10.70 -11.90
C PRO A 248 42.00 -12.19 -12.21
N THR A 249 43.16 -12.79 -12.38
CA THR A 249 43.32 -14.24 -12.54
C THR A 249 42.64 -14.97 -11.38
N GLY A 250 41.66 -15.82 -11.72
CA GLY A 250 41.25 -16.95 -10.90
C GLY A 250 39.98 -16.75 -10.10
N TYR A 251 38.82 -17.02 -10.71
CA TYR A 251 37.74 -17.75 -10.05
C TYR A 251 36.93 -18.50 -11.12
N ASP A 252 37.02 -19.83 -11.08
CA ASP A 252 36.21 -20.77 -11.85
C ASP A 252 34.72 -20.55 -11.59
N ILE A 253 33.98 -20.12 -12.61
CA ILE A 253 32.52 -19.97 -12.59
C ILE A 253 31.89 -20.94 -13.60
N LEU A 254 32.12 -22.25 -13.45
CA LEU A 254 31.40 -23.22 -14.27
C LEU A 254 30.87 -24.47 -13.55
N THR A 255 30.97 -24.58 -12.23
CA THR A 255 30.53 -25.82 -11.53
C THR A 255 29.84 -25.65 -10.17
N HIS A 256 29.19 -24.52 -9.88
CA HIS A 256 28.30 -24.46 -8.70
C HIS A 256 27.00 -23.68 -8.95
N VAL A 257 26.02 -24.38 -9.53
CA VAL A 257 24.60 -24.16 -9.21
C VAL A 257 24.37 -24.75 -7.81
N GLY A 258 24.94 -24.07 -6.82
CA GLY A 258 24.67 -24.26 -5.41
C GLY A 258 24.33 -22.89 -4.87
N VAL A 259 23.09 -22.72 -4.43
CA VAL A 259 22.56 -21.48 -3.86
C VAL A 259 23.40 -21.09 -2.64
N ALA A 260 24.43 -20.27 -2.84
CA ALA A 260 25.18 -19.61 -1.78
C ALA A 260 24.89 -18.11 -1.90
N PHE A 261 24.02 -17.62 -1.02
CA PHE A 261 23.76 -16.21 -0.82
C PHE A 261 25.07 -15.49 -0.40
N PRO A 262 25.35 -14.27 -0.91
CA PRO A 262 26.43 -13.46 -0.36
C PRO A 262 26.10 -13.12 1.09
N THR A 263 27.05 -13.40 1.96
CA THR A 263 26.99 -13.12 3.39
C THR A 263 26.85 -11.63 3.67
N ARG A 264 26.07 -11.35 4.70
CA ARG A 264 25.55 -10.09 5.26
C ARG A 264 26.52 -8.88 5.37
N SER A 265 27.84 -9.04 5.18
CA SER A 265 28.84 -8.03 5.60
C SER A 265 29.08 -6.89 4.60
N ILE A 266 28.87 -7.12 3.31
CA ILE A 266 29.09 -6.07 2.28
C ILE A 266 27.88 -5.11 2.21
N PHE A 267 26.68 -5.62 2.50
CA PHE A 267 25.45 -4.84 2.48
C PHE A 267 25.37 -3.80 3.62
N GLU A 268 26.06 -4.03 4.75
CA GLU A 268 26.09 -3.07 5.87
C GLU A 268 27.00 -1.86 5.62
N LYS A 269 28.08 -2.02 4.84
CA LYS A 269 28.99 -0.90 4.53
C LYS A 269 28.38 0.15 3.59
N TYR A 270 27.48 -0.24 2.69
CA TYR A 270 26.91 0.68 1.70
C TYR A 270 25.68 1.46 2.20
N LEU A 271 25.01 1.01 3.28
CA LEU A 271 23.90 1.75 3.89
C LEU A 271 24.35 3.02 4.61
N VAL A 272 25.61 3.09 5.05
CA VAL A 272 26.17 4.25 5.79
C VAL A 272 26.47 5.43 4.86
N LEU A 273 26.79 5.20 3.59
CA LEU A 273 27.23 6.26 2.66
C LEU A 273 26.10 7.11 2.04
N PHE A 274 24.84 6.67 2.11
CA PHE A 274 23.72 7.29 1.38
C PHE A 274 22.75 8.12 2.23
N GLY A 275 23.07 8.42 3.49
CA GLY A 275 22.20 9.25 4.34
C GLY A 275 20.81 8.65 4.63
N VAL A 276 20.53 7.43 4.16
CA VAL A 276 19.48 6.57 4.70
C VAL A 276 20.07 5.95 5.96
N GLN A 277 20.19 6.79 6.99
CA GLN A 277 20.40 6.32 8.34
C GLN A 277 19.36 5.20 8.54
N ARG A 278 19.80 3.99 8.92
CA ARG A 278 18.88 3.08 9.63
C ARG A 278 18.24 3.98 10.66
N ASP A 279 16.93 4.17 10.54
CA ASP A 279 16.16 4.94 11.50
C ASP A 279 16.69 4.50 12.88
N PRO A 280 17.24 5.41 13.71
CA PRO A 280 17.96 5.04 14.93
C PRO A 280 17.13 4.19 15.89
N SER A 281 15.88 3.85 15.54
CA SER A 281 15.01 2.74 15.97
C SER A 281 15.61 1.34 16.18
N ASP A 282 16.92 1.10 15.98
CA ASP A 282 17.63 0.02 16.71
C ASP A 282 18.03 0.50 18.13
N ALA A 283 17.58 1.70 18.52
CA ALA A 283 17.77 2.32 19.81
C ALA A 283 17.31 1.36 20.88
N VAL A 284 18.23 1.08 21.79
CA VAL A 284 17.95 0.48 23.08
C VAL A 284 16.86 1.32 23.73
N VAL A 285 15.64 0.76 23.80
CA VAL A 285 14.60 1.35 24.63
C VAL A 285 15.02 1.05 26.05
N VAL A 286 15.38 2.09 26.80
CA VAL A 286 15.53 1.97 28.26
C VAL A 286 14.23 1.36 28.75
N PRO A 287 14.25 0.14 29.32
CA PRO A 287 13.06 -0.44 29.89
C PRO A 287 12.50 0.58 30.88
N GLU A 288 11.20 0.83 30.86
CA GLU A 288 10.54 1.60 31.89
C GLU A 288 9.90 0.60 32.86
N PRO A 289 10.65 -0.01 33.81
CA PRO A 289 10.11 -0.89 34.82
C PRO A 289 9.39 -0.08 35.90
N SER A 290 8.54 0.86 35.48
CA SER A 290 7.71 1.64 36.38
C SER A 290 6.46 0.84 36.68
N VAL A 291 6.36 0.31 37.90
CA VAL A 291 5.16 -0.32 38.44
C VAL A 291 3.94 0.60 38.27
N TYR A 292 4.15 1.92 38.38
CA TYR A 292 3.09 2.93 38.17
C TYR A 292 2.50 2.88 36.77
N LEU A 293 3.30 2.62 35.73
CA LEU A 293 2.82 2.53 34.36
C LEU A 293 1.97 1.26 34.14
N ILE A 294 2.33 0.14 34.77
CA ILE A 294 1.51 -1.08 34.74
C ILE A 294 0.16 -0.84 35.42
N VAL A 295 0.17 -0.23 36.62
CA VAL A 295 -1.05 0.09 37.38
C VAL A 295 -1.95 1.03 36.57
N TYR A 296 -1.37 2.06 35.95
CA TYR A 296 -2.07 2.97 35.06
C TYR A 296 -2.75 2.25 33.90
N ARG A 297 -2.01 1.41 33.17
CA ARG A 297 -2.53 0.63 32.04
C ARG A 297 -3.62 -0.36 32.46
N ALA A 298 -3.47 -1.00 33.62
CA ALA A 298 -4.48 -1.90 34.19
C ALA A 298 -5.78 -1.15 34.53
N GLY A 299 -5.67 0.04 35.14
CA GLY A 299 -6.81 0.91 35.40
C GLY A 299 -7.54 1.31 34.11
N LEU A 300 -6.80 1.68 33.06
CA LEU A 300 -7.37 2.01 31.76
C LEU A 300 -8.01 0.82 31.05
N PHE A 301 -7.40 -0.35 31.12
CA PHE A 301 -7.98 -1.57 30.59
C PHE A 301 -9.34 -1.88 31.24
N VAL A 302 -9.43 -1.79 32.58
CA VAL A 302 -10.69 -1.97 33.30
C VAL A 302 -11.71 -0.90 32.91
N LEU A 303 -11.30 0.36 32.86
CA LEU A 303 -12.17 1.47 32.45
C LEU A 303 -12.78 1.23 31.07
N PHE A 304 -11.97 0.87 30.07
CA PHE A 304 -12.47 0.65 28.71
C PHE A 304 -13.28 -0.65 28.57
N CYS A 305 -12.97 -1.70 29.33
CA CYS A 305 -13.85 -2.86 29.44
C CYS A 305 -15.24 -2.46 29.96
N VAL A 306 -15.31 -1.69 31.05
CA VAL A 306 -16.59 -1.20 31.62
C VAL A 306 -17.33 -0.31 30.62
N SER A 307 -16.64 0.61 29.94
CA SER A 307 -17.23 1.41 28.86
C SER A 307 -17.79 0.55 27.74
N LEU A 308 -17.07 -0.50 27.33
CA LEU A 308 -17.53 -1.43 26.28
C LEU A 308 -18.75 -2.24 26.70
N PHE A 309 -18.81 -2.69 27.95
CA PHE A 309 -20.00 -3.35 28.50
C PHE A 309 -21.21 -2.41 28.58
N GLY A 310 -20.97 -1.11 28.75
CA GLY A 310 -22.01 -0.08 28.72
C GLY A 310 -22.68 0.10 27.35
N PHE A 311 -22.05 -0.34 26.26
CA PHE A 311 -22.68 -0.40 24.94
C PHE A 311 -23.65 -1.59 24.86
N THR A 312 -24.87 -1.42 25.38
CA THR A 312 -25.95 -2.39 25.20
C THR A 312 -26.35 -2.48 23.72
N GLY A 313 -26.51 -3.69 23.18
CA GLY A 313 -26.87 -3.89 21.76
C GLY A 313 -25.68 -4.00 20.78
N LEU A 314 -24.76 -4.94 21.05
CA LEU A 314 -23.52 -5.16 20.30
C LEU A 314 -23.61 -5.11 18.75
N PRO A 315 -24.64 -5.66 18.07
CA PRO A 315 -24.71 -5.55 16.61
C PRO A 315 -24.84 -4.10 16.13
N ASP A 316 -25.69 -3.32 16.79
CA ASP A 316 -26.00 -1.94 16.39
C ASP A 316 -24.89 -0.98 16.81
N THR A 317 -24.23 -1.24 17.94
CA THR A 317 -23.16 -0.38 18.45
C THR A 317 -21.87 -0.49 17.63
N LEU A 318 -21.59 -1.66 17.02
CA LEU A 318 -20.47 -1.81 16.09
C LEU A 318 -20.62 -0.98 14.81
N SER A 319 -21.80 -0.42 14.54
CA SER A 319 -22.03 0.52 13.45
C SER A 319 -21.25 1.83 13.63
N TYR A 320 -20.91 2.19 14.87
CA TYR A 320 -20.26 3.44 15.20
C TYR A 320 -18.75 3.29 15.31
N TYR A 321 -18.02 4.23 14.71
CA TYR A 321 -16.56 4.27 14.70
C TYR A 321 -15.97 4.48 16.11
N THR A 322 -16.72 5.15 16.99
CA THR A 322 -16.38 5.31 18.41
C THR A 322 -16.23 3.96 19.12
N THR A 323 -17.13 3.02 18.86
CA THR A 323 -17.09 1.68 19.46
C THR A 323 -15.88 0.88 18.98
N TRP A 324 -15.53 1.01 17.69
CA TRP A 324 -14.29 0.45 17.15
C TRP A 324 -13.05 1.06 17.83
N ASN A 325 -13.02 2.38 17.99
CA ASN A 325 -11.92 3.06 18.68
C ASN A 325 -11.75 2.57 20.13
N PHE A 326 -12.84 2.37 20.87
CA PHE A 326 -12.80 1.83 22.24
C PHE A 326 -12.35 0.37 22.28
N ALA A 327 -12.83 -0.47 21.34
CA ALA A 327 -12.38 -1.86 21.23
C ALA A 327 -10.86 -1.93 20.99
N LEU A 328 -10.33 -1.10 20.09
CA LEU A 328 -8.90 -1.05 19.79
C LEU A 328 -8.08 -0.56 20.99
N GLN A 329 -8.56 0.44 21.72
CA GLN A 329 -7.93 0.91 22.96
C GLN A 329 -7.88 -0.19 24.03
N THR A 330 -8.98 -0.92 24.25
CA THR A 330 -9.03 -2.06 25.19
C THR A 330 -8.01 -3.13 24.82
N ILE A 331 -7.95 -3.52 23.55
CA ILE A 331 -6.96 -4.49 23.04
C ILE A 331 -5.54 -3.98 23.27
N TYR A 332 -5.30 -2.69 22.98
CA TYR A 332 -4.00 -2.08 23.13
C TYR A 332 -3.51 -2.11 24.58
N PHE A 333 -4.35 -1.70 25.54
CA PHE A 333 -3.96 -1.68 26.95
C PHE A 333 -3.75 -3.09 27.52
N ALA A 334 -4.58 -4.07 27.14
CA ALA A 334 -4.35 -5.47 27.48
C ALA A 334 -3.00 -5.97 26.98
N TRP A 335 -2.67 -5.67 25.71
CA TRP A 335 -1.41 -6.09 25.10
C TRP A 335 -0.20 -5.36 25.70
N ALA A 336 -0.33 -4.07 26.01
CA ALA A 336 0.71 -3.28 26.67
C ALA A 336 1.03 -3.80 28.07
N ILE A 337 0.03 -4.21 28.85
CA ILE A 337 0.22 -4.86 30.16
C ILE A 337 1.00 -6.16 29.99
N LYS A 338 0.58 -7.03 29.06
CA LYS A 338 1.26 -8.31 28.78
C LYS A 338 2.74 -8.10 28.44
N VAL A 339 3.04 -7.22 27.49
CA VAL A 339 4.43 -6.96 27.04
C VAL A 339 5.26 -6.36 28.17
N GLN A 340 4.71 -5.44 28.97
CA GLN A 340 5.44 -4.86 30.09
C GLN A 340 5.69 -5.87 31.21
N TRP A 341 4.71 -6.71 31.53
CA TRP A 341 4.85 -7.77 32.53
C TRP A 341 5.95 -8.77 32.15
N GLN A 342 5.97 -9.21 30.88
CA GLN A 342 7.00 -10.13 30.38
C GLN A 342 8.42 -9.54 30.48
N ARG A 343 8.55 -8.22 30.38
CA ARG A 343 9.85 -7.51 30.46
C ARG A 343 10.30 -7.21 31.89
N GLN A 344 9.38 -7.15 32.84
CA GLN A 344 9.71 -6.81 34.24
C GLN A 344 10.73 -7.79 34.84
N HIS A 345 10.78 -9.02 34.34
CA HIS A 345 11.74 -10.04 34.78
C HIS A 345 13.11 -9.99 34.10
N ILE A 346 13.34 -9.08 33.14
CA ILE A 346 14.57 -8.98 32.32
C ILE A 346 15.31 -7.66 32.63
N ALA A 347 15.28 -7.20 33.89
CA ALA A 347 15.60 -5.82 34.27
C ALA A 347 17.08 -5.39 34.12
N ASN A 348 18.01 -6.31 33.83
CA ASN A 348 19.45 -6.02 33.91
C ASN A 348 20.19 -6.03 32.56
N ASP A 349 19.53 -6.39 31.45
CA ASP A 349 20.19 -6.49 30.15
C ASP A 349 19.67 -5.45 29.15
N VAL A 350 20.55 -5.04 28.24
CA VAL A 350 20.20 -4.22 27.06
C VAL A 350 19.18 -4.99 26.21
N ILE A 351 17.89 -4.66 26.36
CA ILE A 351 16.81 -5.35 25.66
C ILE A 351 16.72 -4.83 24.23
N LYS A 352 17.05 -5.70 23.25
CA LYS A 352 16.76 -5.42 21.84
C LYS A 352 15.25 -5.31 21.63
N ILE A 353 14.82 -4.29 20.91
CA ILE A 353 13.42 -4.12 20.49
C ILE A 353 12.98 -5.39 19.74
N THR A 354 11.92 -6.03 20.22
CA THR A 354 11.36 -7.23 19.59
C THR A 354 10.39 -6.84 18.47
N THR A 355 10.08 -7.79 17.60
CA THR A 355 9.02 -7.60 16.58
C THR A 355 7.67 -7.28 17.23
N GLU A 356 7.38 -7.86 18.40
CA GLU A 356 6.14 -7.59 19.15
C GLU A 356 6.06 -6.12 19.60
N ASP A 357 7.16 -5.53 20.08
CA ASP A 357 7.19 -4.10 20.44
C ASP A 357 6.91 -3.21 19.24
N ARG A 358 7.50 -3.57 18.08
CA ARG A 358 7.32 -2.80 16.85
C ARG A 358 5.86 -2.82 16.43
N ILE A 359 5.19 -3.97 16.53
CA ILE A 359 3.77 -4.11 16.22
C ILE A 359 2.92 -3.35 17.24
N LEU A 360 3.18 -3.50 18.53
CA LEU A 360 2.44 -2.80 19.59
C LEU A 360 2.60 -1.28 19.48
N SER A 361 3.78 -0.78 19.12
CA SER A 361 4.01 0.64 18.84
C SER A 361 3.23 1.10 17.61
N THR A 362 3.24 0.34 16.51
CA THR A 362 2.40 0.68 15.34
C THR A 362 0.91 0.68 15.71
N PHE A 363 0.47 -0.26 16.55
CA PHE A 363 -0.91 -0.33 16.99
C PHE A 363 -1.30 0.88 17.86
N PHE A 364 -0.39 1.32 18.74
CA PHE A 364 -0.56 2.58 19.48
C PHE A 364 -0.70 3.78 18.54
N ASP A 365 0.16 3.90 17.52
CA ASP A 365 0.11 5.02 16.57
C ASP A 365 -1.27 5.11 15.88
N VAL A 366 -1.86 3.95 15.53
CA VAL A 366 -3.22 3.86 14.96
C VAL A 366 -4.26 4.32 15.98
N VAL A 367 -4.27 3.71 17.18
CA VAL A 367 -5.23 4.03 18.25
C VAL A 367 -5.18 5.50 18.65
N PHE A 368 -3.97 6.05 18.74
CA PHE A 368 -3.73 7.46 19.06
C PHE A 368 -4.36 8.35 17.99
N SER A 369 -4.03 8.15 16.70
CA SER A 369 -4.58 8.96 15.61
C SER A 369 -6.11 8.87 15.52
N VAL A 370 -6.68 7.69 15.72
CA VAL A 370 -8.13 7.45 15.59
C VAL A 370 -8.89 8.14 16.72
N SER A 371 -8.36 8.09 17.94
CA SER A 371 -8.98 8.73 19.09
C SER A 371 -9.09 10.25 18.91
N PHE A 372 -8.04 10.89 18.40
CA PHE A 372 -8.07 12.32 18.11
C PHE A 372 -9.03 12.68 16.97
N LEU A 373 -9.17 11.83 15.96
CA LEU A 373 -10.17 12.02 14.91
C LEU A 373 -11.60 11.90 15.46
N VAL A 374 -11.89 10.86 16.25
CA VAL A 374 -13.21 10.68 16.88
C VAL A 374 -13.54 11.88 17.77
N CYS A 375 -12.57 12.37 18.53
CA CYS A 375 -12.69 13.57 19.35
C CYS A 375 -13.02 14.81 18.50
N LEU A 376 -12.21 15.07 17.47
CA LEU A 376 -12.42 16.21 16.58
C LEU A 376 -13.82 16.15 15.94
N VAL A 377 -14.18 15.04 15.31
CA VAL A 377 -15.45 14.88 14.59
C VAL A 377 -16.64 15.02 15.54
N PHE A 378 -16.57 14.42 16.73
CA PHE A 378 -17.67 14.53 17.69
C PHE A 378 -17.88 15.98 18.14
N TRP A 379 -16.83 16.64 18.65
CA TRP A 379 -16.98 17.98 19.23
C TRP A 379 -17.20 19.08 18.20
N THR A 380 -16.74 18.90 16.96
CA THR A 380 -16.86 19.94 15.91
C THR A 380 -18.01 19.73 14.94
N ILE A 381 -18.48 18.49 14.75
CA ILE A 381 -19.52 18.16 13.76
C ILE A 381 -20.74 17.57 14.45
N VAL A 382 -20.58 16.44 15.15
CA VAL A 382 -21.74 15.67 15.65
C VAL A 382 -22.48 16.43 16.76
N PHE A 383 -21.76 16.86 17.81
CA PHE A 383 -22.36 17.51 18.96
C PHE A 383 -23.07 18.82 18.61
N PRO A 384 -22.48 19.74 17.80
CA PRO A 384 -23.21 20.94 17.36
C PRO A 384 -24.40 20.65 16.43
N SER A 385 -24.40 19.51 15.74
CA SER A 385 -25.46 19.16 14.77
C SER A 385 -26.71 18.54 15.40
N ASP A 386 -26.60 18.02 16.63
CA ASP A 386 -27.70 17.35 17.32
C ASP A 386 -27.88 17.90 18.74
N SER A 387 -28.84 18.81 18.88
CA SER A 387 -29.19 19.43 20.17
C SER A 387 -29.81 18.46 21.17
N THR A 388 -30.12 17.22 20.77
CA THR A 388 -30.71 16.20 21.66
C THR A 388 -29.65 15.43 22.44
N ILE A 389 -28.37 15.51 22.04
CA ILE A 389 -27.27 14.83 22.72
C ILE A 389 -27.10 15.43 24.13
N THR A 390 -27.39 14.62 25.14
CA THR A 390 -27.13 14.98 26.53
C THR A 390 -25.68 14.62 26.88
N ILE A 391 -24.86 15.62 27.18
CA ILE A 391 -23.49 15.41 27.62
C ILE A 391 -23.48 14.79 29.01
N CYS A 392 -23.16 13.50 29.08
CA CYS A 392 -22.87 12.80 30.32
C CYS A 392 -21.39 12.40 30.36
N TRP A 393 -20.93 11.91 31.52
CA TRP A 393 -19.54 11.56 31.72
C TRP A 393 -19.02 10.51 30.73
N THR A 394 -19.85 9.54 30.33
CA THR A 394 -19.45 8.52 29.34
C THR A 394 -19.23 9.13 27.96
N GLU A 395 -20.05 10.07 27.52
CA GLU A 395 -19.84 10.78 26.24
C GLU A 395 -18.56 11.60 26.26
N VAL A 396 -18.30 12.34 27.34
CA VAL A 396 -17.05 13.09 27.52
C VAL A 396 -15.84 12.15 27.48
N LEU A 397 -15.94 10.98 28.13
CA LEU A 397 -14.89 9.97 28.11
C LEU A 397 -14.68 9.39 26.70
N HIS A 398 -15.77 9.07 25.99
CA HIS A 398 -15.75 8.47 24.66
C HIS A 398 -15.16 9.38 23.59
N HIS A 399 -15.41 10.68 23.72
CA HIS A 399 -15.11 11.65 22.69
C HIS A 399 -14.04 12.67 23.08
N GLY A 400 -13.37 12.55 24.23
CA GLY A 400 -12.28 13.45 24.59
C GLY A 400 -11.41 12.97 25.74
N GLY A 401 -12.02 12.40 26.78
CA GLY A 401 -11.29 11.88 27.94
C GLY A 401 -10.26 10.82 27.54
N ASN A 402 -10.62 9.92 26.64
CA ASN A 402 -9.70 8.92 26.08
C ASN A 402 -8.44 9.52 25.42
N CYS A 403 -8.55 10.67 24.75
CA CYS A 403 -7.41 11.36 24.14
C CYS A 403 -6.43 11.84 25.21
N VAL A 404 -6.94 12.41 26.32
CA VAL A 404 -6.12 12.83 27.46
C VAL A 404 -5.39 11.62 28.06
N LEU A 405 -6.09 10.50 28.23
CA LEU A 405 -5.50 9.26 28.74
C LEU A 405 -4.41 8.72 27.79
N LEU A 406 -4.62 8.75 26.48
CA LEU A 406 -3.61 8.36 25.50
C LEU A 406 -2.41 9.32 25.45
N VAL A 407 -2.60 10.62 25.71
CA VAL A 407 -1.50 11.58 25.86
C VAL A 407 -0.68 11.29 27.12
N ILE A 408 -1.33 10.92 28.24
CA ILE A 408 -0.62 10.51 29.45
C ILE A 408 0.17 9.21 29.19
N GLU A 409 -0.45 8.19 28.59
CA GLU A 409 0.26 6.97 28.16
C GLU A 409 1.43 7.28 27.22
N PHE A 410 1.25 8.22 26.29
CA PHE A 410 2.30 8.66 25.40
C PHE A 410 3.45 9.33 26.15
N ALA A 411 3.15 10.21 27.10
CA ALA A 411 4.13 10.94 27.88
C ALA A 411 4.92 10.01 28.82
N LEU A 412 4.23 9.08 29.47
CA LEU A 412 4.82 8.14 30.43
C LEU A 412 5.56 6.96 29.79
N SER A 413 5.31 6.68 28.51
CA SER A 413 5.94 5.56 27.80
C SER A 413 7.21 5.97 27.05
N GLY A 414 8.13 5.07 26.78
CA GLY A 414 9.29 5.31 25.91
C GLY A 414 8.97 5.34 24.40
N ARG A 415 7.69 5.30 24.01
CA ARG A 415 7.29 5.13 22.61
C ARG A 415 7.50 6.39 21.76
N THR A 416 7.72 6.14 20.47
CA THR A 416 7.75 7.13 19.39
C THR A 416 6.77 6.76 18.31
N VAL A 417 6.18 7.78 17.69
CA VAL A 417 5.31 7.63 16.53
C VAL A 417 6.16 7.64 15.26
N ARG A 418 5.88 6.71 14.35
CA ARG A 418 6.67 6.52 13.13
C ARG A 418 5.86 6.76 11.87
N ILE A 419 6.50 7.32 10.84
CA ILE A 419 5.88 7.50 9.52
C ILE A 419 5.53 6.16 8.85
N SER A 420 6.23 5.08 9.19
CA SER A 420 5.92 3.73 8.73
C SER A 420 4.53 3.25 9.15
N SER A 421 3.94 3.86 10.18
CA SER A 421 2.60 3.54 10.66
C SER A 421 1.49 4.12 9.78
N LEU A 422 1.80 5.07 8.88
CA LEU A 422 0.82 5.77 8.03
C LEU A 422 -0.09 4.82 7.25
N GLY A 423 0.48 3.78 6.64
CA GLY A 423 -0.31 2.80 5.88
C GLY A 423 -1.36 2.10 6.75
N TYR A 424 -1.03 1.78 8.01
CA TYR A 424 -1.96 1.14 8.94
C TYR A 424 -3.00 2.12 9.47
N THR A 425 -2.60 3.37 9.75
CA THR A 425 -3.51 4.43 10.16
C THR A 425 -4.56 4.72 9.08
N LEU A 426 -4.19 4.68 7.79
CA LEU A 426 -5.11 4.84 6.67
C LEU A 426 -5.93 3.59 6.35
N LEU A 427 -5.40 2.40 6.65
CA LEU A 427 -6.10 1.15 6.41
C LEU A 427 -7.35 1.01 7.29
N LEU A 428 -7.31 1.48 8.54
CA LEU A 428 -8.42 1.34 9.47
C LEU A 428 -9.72 2.04 9.03
N PRO A 429 -9.74 3.34 8.66
CA PRO A 429 -10.97 3.98 8.20
C PRO A 429 -11.51 3.34 6.90
N LEU A 430 -10.64 2.78 6.05
CA LEU A 430 -11.08 2.04 4.86
C LEU A 430 -11.77 0.72 5.24
N ILE A 431 -11.19 -0.05 6.17
CA ILE A 431 -11.81 -1.27 6.71
C ILE A 431 -13.17 -0.93 7.34
N PHE A 432 -13.22 0.14 8.13
CA PHE A 432 -14.47 0.57 8.75
C PHE A 432 -15.52 0.98 7.70
N GLY A 433 -15.16 1.76 6.69
CA GLY A 433 -16.08 2.13 5.61
C GLY A 433 -16.64 0.91 4.89
N VAL A 434 -15.80 -0.09 4.59
CA VAL A 434 -16.25 -1.37 4.02
C VAL A 434 -17.17 -2.12 4.99
N PHE A 435 -16.83 -2.18 6.28
CA PHE A 435 -17.67 -2.83 7.28
C PHE A 435 -19.04 -2.15 7.41
N SER A 436 -19.08 -0.81 7.51
CA SER A 436 -20.33 -0.05 7.59
C SER A 436 -21.19 -0.25 6.35
N TRP A 437 -20.58 -0.33 5.17
CA TRP A 437 -21.33 -0.60 3.95
C TRP A 437 -21.91 -2.02 3.93
N ILE A 438 -21.12 -3.04 4.27
CA ILE A 438 -21.64 -4.41 4.41
C ILE A 438 -22.76 -4.44 5.45
N GLY A 439 -22.57 -3.76 6.58
CA GLY A 439 -23.57 -3.63 7.64
C GLY A 439 -24.88 -3.04 7.13
N HIS A 440 -24.83 -1.90 6.45
CA HIS A 440 -25.97 -1.23 5.82
C HIS A 440 -26.80 -2.21 4.98
N GLU A 441 -26.15 -2.97 4.10
CA GLU A 441 -26.81 -3.90 3.17
C GLU A 441 -27.32 -5.19 3.84
N THR A 442 -26.80 -5.57 5.01
CA THR A 442 -27.03 -6.91 5.57
C THR A 442 -27.75 -6.92 6.90
N PHE A 443 -27.20 -6.29 7.93
CA PHE A 443 -27.69 -6.41 9.31
C PHE A 443 -28.14 -5.09 9.94
N GLN A 444 -27.89 -3.95 9.30
CA GLN A 444 -28.29 -2.62 9.77
C GLN A 444 -29.58 -2.11 9.10
N GLN A 445 -30.24 -2.91 8.27
CA GLN A 445 -31.54 -2.58 7.66
C GLN A 445 -31.55 -1.23 6.89
N GLY A 446 -30.48 -0.92 6.16
CA GLY A 446 -30.35 0.34 5.43
C GLY A 446 -29.97 1.55 6.30
N PHE A 447 -29.54 1.33 7.54
CA PHE A 447 -29.07 2.40 8.42
C PHE A 447 -27.61 2.77 8.14
N TRP A 448 -27.35 4.06 7.97
CA TRP A 448 -25.99 4.63 7.99
C TRP A 448 -25.72 5.28 9.33
N ALA A 449 -24.71 4.78 10.05
CA ALA A 449 -24.29 5.37 11.33
C ALA A 449 -23.79 6.82 11.21
N TYR A 450 -23.31 7.20 10.02
CA TYR A 450 -22.88 8.55 9.73
C TYR A 450 -23.35 8.97 8.33
N SER A 451 -23.86 10.19 8.20
CA SER A 451 -24.34 10.76 6.93
C SER A 451 -23.25 10.88 5.85
N PHE A 452 -21.98 10.93 6.25
CA PHE A 452 -20.85 10.93 5.32
C PHE A 452 -20.49 9.55 4.78
N LEU A 453 -21.02 8.48 5.39
CA LEU A 453 -20.90 7.12 4.84
C LEU A 453 -21.97 6.83 3.80
N ASP A 454 -23.10 7.54 3.87
CA ASP A 454 -24.22 7.39 2.96
C ASP A 454 -23.80 7.68 1.51
N ILE A 455 -23.75 6.63 0.70
CA ILE A 455 -23.32 6.72 -0.71
C ILE A 455 -24.29 7.50 -1.59
N SER A 456 -25.53 7.72 -1.13
CA SER A 456 -26.49 8.57 -1.83
C SER A 456 -26.13 10.06 -1.72
N ASN A 457 -25.33 10.44 -0.73
CA ASN A 457 -24.83 11.79 -0.57
C ASN A 457 -23.67 12.04 -1.53
N THR A 458 -23.85 13.00 -2.45
CA THR A 458 -22.87 13.38 -3.47
C THR A 458 -21.51 13.82 -2.91
N LEU A 459 -21.44 14.27 -1.66
CA LEU A 459 -20.20 14.67 -0.99
C LEU A 459 -19.45 13.51 -0.31
N SER A 460 -20.06 12.34 -0.18
CA SER A 460 -19.47 11.21 0.56
C SER A 460 -18.07 10.83 0.07
N PRO A 461 -17.76 10.74 -1.25
CA PRO A 461 -16.39 10.48 -1.71
C PRO A 461 -15.35 11.48 -1.19
N ALA A 462 -15.71 12.77 -1.15
CA ALA A 462 -14.83 13.82 -0.62
C ALA A 462 -14.66 13.70 0.90
N LEU A 463 -15.72 13.30 1.61
CA LEU A 463 -15.68 13.09 3.06
C LEU A 463 -14.84 11.86 3.43
N TYR A 464 -14.89 10.77 2.66
CA TYR A 464 -13.98 9.61 2.82
C TYR A 464 -12.51 10.04 2.68
N LEU A 465 -12.19 10.83 1.66
CA LEU A 465 -10.84 11.39 1.49
C LEU A 465 -10.47 12.33 2.63
N GLY A 466 -11.42 13.13 3.12
CA GLY A 466 -11.27 14.01 4.27
C GLY A 466 -10.91 13.24 5.54
N VAL A 467 -11.60 12.13 5.84
CA VAL A 467 -11.29 11.24 6.97
C VAL A 467 -9.86 10.70 6.87
N CYS A 468 -9.42 10.24 5.69
CA CYS A 468 -8.04 9.78 5.47
C CYS A 468 -7.01 10.91 5.64
N LEU A 469 -7.33 12.12 5.16
CA LEU A 469 -6.47 13.29 5.30
C LEU A 469 -6.30 13.69 6.77
N ILE A 470 -7.39 13.71 7.55
CA ILE A 470 -7.36 14.08 8.97
C ILE A 470 -6.55 13.05 9.78
N HIS A 471 -6.69 11.75 9.50
CA HIS A 471 -5.83 10.71 10.08
C HIS A 471 -4.35 10.98 9.78
N THR A 472 -4.02 11.37 8.54
CA THR A 472 -2.66 11.72 8.14
C THR A 472 -2.15 12.91 8.97
N VAL A 473 -2.94 13.97 9.11
CA VAL A 473 -2.60 15.16 9.91
C VAL A 473 -2.34 14.79 11.37
N PHE A 474 -3.19 13.99 12.01
CA PHE A 474 -3.01 13.58 13.40
C PHE A 474 -1.75 12.72 13.59
N LEU A 475 -1.45 11.82 12.66
CA LEU A 475 -0.20 11.06 12.71
C LEU A 475 1.03 11.97 12.63
N PHE A 476 1.05 12.94 11.71
CA PHE A 476 2.15 13.91 11.63
C PHE A 476 2.26 14.79 12.88
N GLY A 477 1.12 15.19 13.47
CA GLY A 477 1.09 15.88 14.75
C GLY A 477 1.73 15.04 15.86
N ALA A 478 1.41 13.75 15.93
CA ALA A 478 1.97 12.82 16.91
C ALA A 478 3.47 12.53 16.68
N ILE A 479 3.95 12.54 15.42
CA ILE A 479 5.38 12.54 15.10
C ILE A 479 6.05 13.81 15.64
N GLY A 480 5.40 14.98 15.48
CA GLY A 480 5.86 16.24 16.05
C GLY A 480 5.97 16.19 17.58
N LEU A 481 4.94 15.67 18.25
CA LEU A 481 4.93 15.45 19.70
C LEU A 481 6.04 14.48 20.13
N SER A 482 6.31 13.43 19.35
CA SER A 482 7.42 12.49 19.62
C SER A 482 8.77 13.20 19.61
N LYS A 483 9.01 14.07 18.61
CA LYS A 483 10.25 14.86 18.54
C LYS A 483 10.35 15.85 19.71
N LEU A 484 9.25 16.49 20.07
CA LEU A 484 9.21 17.44 21.18
C LEU A 484 9.49 16.76 22.52
N LYS A 485 8.83 15.62 22.77
CA LYS A 485 9.05 14.78 23.95
C LYS A 485 10.51 14.35 24.09
N TRP A 486 11.17 13.96 23.01
CA TRP A 486 12.59 13.63 23.03
C TRP A 486 13.49 14.81 23.42
N ARG A 487 13.16 16.02 22.99
CA ARG A 487 13.92 17.23 23.38
C ARG A 487 13.82 17.56 24.86
N PHE A 488 12.71 17.19 25.51
CA PHE A 488 12.49 17.42 26.94
C PHE A 488 13.01 16.32 27.84
N ARG A 489 13.43 15.17 27.29
CA ARG A 489 14.04 14.10 28.08
C ARG A 489 15.46 14.52 28.46
N SER A 490 15.74 14.64 29.76
CA SER A 490 17.00 15.17 30.27
C SER A 490 18.21 14.41 29.70
N PRO A 491 19.30 15.10 29.33
CA PRO A 491 20.55 14.46 28.89
C PRO A 491 21.15 13.48 29.92
N ALA A 492 20.78 13.62 31.19
CA ALA A 492 21.18 12.70 32.27
C ALA A 492 20.56 11.30 32.15
N ASP A 493 19.45 11.13 31.41
CA ASP A 493 18.85 9.82 31.10
C ASP A 493 19.43 9.21 29.80
N THR A 494 20.19 10.00 29.02
CA THR A 494 20.96 9.52 27.85
C THR A 494 22.37 9.09 28.25
N VAL A 495 22.52 8.38 29.37
CA VAL A 495 23.78 7.67 29.66
C VAL A 495 23.99 6.63 28.57
N THR A 496 24.98 6.90 27.71
CA THR A 496 25.57 5.96 26.73
C THR A 496 24.60 5.28 25.76
N VAL A 497 23.63 6.02 25.21
CA VAL A 497 23.15 5.66 23.87
C VAL A 497 23.95 6.52 22.93
N ASP A 498 25.02 5.95 22.34
CA ASP A 498 25.80 6.61 21.31
C ASP A 498 24.83 7.14 20.25
N THR A 499 24.60 8.45 20.28
CA THR A 499 23.84 9.11 19.25
C THR A 499 24.73 9.09 18.00
N PRO A 500 24.25 8.58 16.85
CA PRO A 500 25.08 8.43 15.65
C PRO A 500 25.69 9.75 15.13
N ASP A 501 25.23 10.89 15.64
CA ASP A 501 25.72 12.22 15.27
C ASP A 501 27.19 12.44 15.67
N MET A 502 27.73 11.67 16.62
CA MET A 502 29.15 11.74 16.99
C MET A 502 30.11 11.22 15.91
N TYR A 503 29.63 10.39 14.96
CA TYR A 503 30.43 9.92 13.83
C TYR A 503 30.54 10.94 12.69
N ILE A 504 29.77 12.04 12.73
CA ILE A 504 29.82 13.09 11.71
C ILE A 504 30.96 14.09 11.97
N GLN A 505 31.55 14.11 13.18
CA GLN A 505 32.65 15.03 13.50
C GLN A 505 34.06 14.45 13.29
N GLN A 506 34.19 13.21 12.78
CA GLN A 506 35.48 12.58 12.50
C GLN A 506 35.67 12.10 11.04
N ILE A 507 34.81 12.53 10.12
CA ILE A 507 34.97 12.40 8.66
C ILE A 507 34.86 13.80 8.08
#